data_AF-R4K342-F1
#
_entry.id   AF-R4K342-F1
#
_cell.length_a   1.000
_cell.length_b   1.000
_cell.length_c   1.000
_cell.angle_alpha   90.00
_cell.angle_beta   90.00
_cell.angle_gamma   90.00
#
_symmetry.space_group_name_H-M   'P 1'
#
loop_
_entity.id
_entity.type
_entity.pdbx_description
1 polymer ?
#
loop_
_entity_poly.entity_id
_entity_poly.type
_entity_poly.pdbx_seq_one_letter_code
_entity_poly.pdbx_strand_id
1 'polypeptide(L)' 'MTVGTQMQQAIAGVQSAAATMKTFALQTENEAAKKDFQQLAKTFEDSLQILNGRLKHIQEEEPQYTQQ' A
#
# COMPACT_ATOMS: atom_id res chain seq x y z
N MET A 1 9.29 -15.83 9.34
CA MET A 1 8.66 -14.55 8.94
C MET A 1 7.77 -14.11 10.07
N THR A 2 7.98 -12.91 10.62
CA THR A 2 7.10 -12.36 11.65
C THR A 2 5.86 -11.71 11.05
N VAL A 3 4.93 -11.29 11.90
CA VAL A 3 3.74 -10.56 11.43
C VAL A 3 4.19 -9.22 10.84
N GLY A 4 5.21 -8.58 11.43
CA GLY A 4 5.84 -7.38 10.88
C GLY A 4 6.40 -7.58 9.47
N THR A 5 7.14 -8.68 9.23
CA THR A 5 7.68 -8.98 7.89
C THR A 5 6.57 -9.24 6.85
N GLN A 6 5.52 -9.97 7.23
CA GLN A 6 4.38 -10.24 6.35
C GLN A 6 3.59 -8.96 6.03
N MET A 7 3.44 -8.07 7.02
CA MET A 7 2.80 -6.76 6.84
C MET A 7 3.61 -5.86 5.89
N GLN A 8 4.93 -5.85 6.01
CA GLN A 8 5.81 -5.11 5.07
C GLN A 8 5.66 -5.61 3.63
N GLN A 9 5.58 -6.93 3.43
CA GLN A 9 5.35 -7.51 2.10
C GLN A 9 3.96 -7.11 1.54
N ALA A 10 2.92 -7.11 2.37
CA ALA A 10 1.59 -6.67 1.98
C ALA A 10 1.58 -5.18 1.58
N ILE A 11 2.24 -4.32 2.37
CA ILE A 11 2.41 -2.89 2.07
C ILE A 11 3.10 -2.70 0.72
N ALA A 12 4.18 -3.42 0.45
CA ALA A 12 4.89 -3.35 -0.82
C ALA A 12 4.01 -3.76 -2.01
N GLY A 13 3.17 -4.80 -1.82
CA GLY A 13 2.20 -5.23 -2.83
C GLY A 13 1.16 -4.15 -3.13
N VAL A 14 0.59 -3.51 -2.11
CA VAL A 14 -0.39 -2.43 -2.28
C VAL A 14 0.26 -1.18 -2.90
N GLN A 15 1.50 -0.84 -2.54
CA GLN A 15 2.27 0.23 -3.19
C GLN A 15 2.48 -0.02 -4.68
N SER A 16 2.87 -1.25 -5.03
CA SER A 16 3.04 -1.66 -6.43
C SER A 16 1.72 -1.53 -7.19
N ALA A 17 0.61 -2.02 -6.62
CA ALA A 17 -0.71 -1.90 -7.24
C ALA A 17 -1.14 -0.43 -7.43
N ALA A 18 -0.91 0.45 -6.44
CA ALA A 18 -1.19 1.88 -6.54
C ALA A 18 -0.41 2.53 -7.70
N ALA A 19 0.88 2.22 -7.81
CA ALA A 19 1.72 2.71 -8.89
C ALA A 19 1.23 2.20 -10.26
N THR A 20 0.86 0.92 -10.36
CA THR A 20 0.29 0.36 -11.60
C THR A 20 -1.01 1.06 -12.00
N MET A 21 -1.92 1.34 -11.07
CA MET A 21 -3.16 2.07 -11.36
C MET A 21 -2.87 3.49 -11.86
N LYS A 22 -1.90 4.20 -11.26
CA LYS A 22 -1.47 5.52 -11.77
C LYS A 22 -0.93 5.43 -13.19
N THR A 23 -0.09 4.43 -13.49
CA THR A 23 0.42 4.21 -14.85
C THR A 23 -0.71 3.95 -15.84
N PHE A 24 -1.69 3.13 -15.49
CA PHE A 24 -2.85 2.88 -16.36
C PHE A 24 -3.70 4.14 -16.57
N ALA A 25 -3.91 4.96 -15.53
CA ALA A 25 -4.58 6.25 -15.66
C ALA A 25 -3.84 7.23 -16.60
N LEU A 26 -2.50 7.16 -16.66
CA LEU A 26 -1.70 8.00 -17.55
C LEU A 26 -1.72 7.50 -19.00
N GLN A 27 -1.79 6.18 -19.21
CA GLN A 27 -1.71 5.56 -20.52
C GLN A 27 -3.06 5.41 -21.22
N THR A 28 -4.16 5.36 -20.47
CA THR A 28 -5.49 5.15 -21.04
C THR A 28 -6.03 6.43 -21.69
N GLU A 29 -6.59 6.30 -22.89
CA GLU A 29 -7.32 7.37 -23.59
C GLU A 29 -8.82 7.37 -23.24
N ASN A 30 -9.31 6.35 -22.53
CA ASN A 30 -10.70 6.28 -22.09
C ASN A 30 -10.88 7.08 -20.80
N GLU A 31 -11.58 8.21 -20.88
CA GLU A 31 -11.82 9.11 -19.74
C GLU A 31 -12.55 8.45 -18.56
N ALA A 32 -13.46 7.50 -18.82
CA ALA A 32 -14.11 6.74 -17.76
C ALA A 32 -13.11 5.83 -17.03
N ALA A 33 -12.33 5.04 -17.78
CA ALA A 33 -11.31 4.16 -17.22
C ALA A 33 -10.23 4.94 -16.46
N LYS A 34 -9.86 6.13 -16.97
CA LYS A 34 -8.93 7.05 -16.31
C LYS A 34 -9.40 7.43 -14.91
N LYS A 35 -10.67 7.80 -14.78
CA LYS A 35 -11.27 8.15 -13.49
C LYS A 35 -11.29 6.94 -12.55
N ASP A 36 -11.64 5.77 -13.05
CA ASP A 36 -11.65 4.54 -12.25
C ASP A 36 -10.25 4.19 -11.73
N PHE A 37 -9.22 4.23 -12.59
CA PHE A 37 -7.84 3.98 -12.18
C PHE A 37 -7.30 5.02 -11.20
N GLN A 38 -7.65 6.31 -11.38
CA GLN A 38 -7.30 7.35 -10.40
C GLN A 38 -7.96 7.10 -9.05
N GLN A 39 -9.24 6.69 -9.05
CA GLN A 39 -9.97 6.38 -7.82
C GLN A 39 -9.38 5.16 -7.11
N LEU A 40 -9.03 4.10 -7.85
CA LEU A 40 -8.37 2.92 -7.30
C LEU A 40 -6.98 3.25 -6.73
N ALA A 41 -6.18 4.03 -7.45
CA ALA A 41 -4.88 4.50 -6.97
C ALA A 41 -5.02 5.23 -5.63
N LYS A 42 -5.98 6.17 -5.53
CA LYS A 42 -6.27 6.89 -4.29
C LYS A 42 -6.69 5.94 -3.16
N THR A 43 -7.58 5.00 -3.43
CA THR A 43 -8.02 4.00 -2.43
C THR A 43 -6.85 3.19 -1.90
N PHE A 44 -5.91 2.79 -2.77
CA PHE A 44 -4.72 2.06 -2.35
C PHE A 44 -3.77 2.94 -1.53
N GLU A 45 -3.58 4.20 -1.90
CA GLU A 45 -2.81 5.16 -1.09
C GLU A 45 -3.39 5.39 0.30
N ASP A 46 -4.72 5.57 0.39
CA ASP A 46 -5.41 5.72 1.67
C ASP A 46 -5.26 4.43 2.51
N SER A 47 -5.35 3.26 1.87
CA SER A 47 -5.11 1.95 2.51
C SER A 47 -3.68 1.82 3.04
N LEU A 48 -2.68 2.34 2.32
CA LEU A 48 -1.29 2.32 2.77
C LEU A 48 -1.08 3.14 4.05
N GLN A 49 -1.79 4.25 4.22
CA GLN A 49 -1.70 5.02 5.47
C GLN A 49 -2.16 4.17 6.67
N ILE A 50 -3.26 3.44 6.51
CA ILE A 50 -3.79 2.53 7.54
C ILE A 50 -2.80 1.40 7.82
N LEU A 51 -2.29 0.75 6.77
CA LEU A 51 -1.36 -0.38 6.89
C LEU A 51 -0.03 0.04 7.54
N ASN A 52 0.51 1.21 7.19
CA ASN A 52 1.71 1.75 7.83
C ASN A 52 1.49 2.04 9.32
N GLY A 53 0.32 2.57 9.70
CA GLY A 53 -0.04 2.73 11.10
C GLY A 53 -0.07 1.40 11.85
N ARG A 54 -0.66 0.36 11.24
CA ARG A 54 -0.68 -1.00 11.83
C ARG A 54 0.72 -1.62 11.92
N LEU A 55 1.57 -1.44 10.90
CA LEU A 55 2.95 -1.92 10.93
C LEU A 55 3.71 -1.30 12.11
N LYS A 56 3.56 0.01 12.34
CA LYS A 56 4.21 0.69 13.46
C LYS A 56 3.82 0.07 14.81
N HIS A 57 2.54 -0.18 15.03
CA HIS A 57 2.07 -0.86 16.25
C HIS A 57 2.61 -2.29 16.37
N ILE A 58 2.64 -3.05 15.28
CA ILE A 58 3.23 -4.42 15.29
C ILE A 58 4.72 -4.37 15.65
N GLN A 59 5.45 -3.37 15.15
CA GLN A 59 6.87 -3.19 15.49
C GLN A 59 7.08 -2.82 16.96
N GLU A 60 6.15 -2.09 17.57
CA GLU A 60 6.19 -1.77 19.01
C GLU A 60 5.89 -3.00 19.89
N GLU A 61 5.13 -3.97 19.38
CA GLU A 61 4.76 -5.20 20.10
C GLU A 61 5.76 -6.34 19.92
N GLU A 62 6.49 -6.38 18.81
CA GLU A 62 7.40 -7.47 18.50
C GLU A 62 8.82 -7.24 19.08
N PRO A 63 9.34 -8.15 19.93
CA PRO A 63 10.62 -7.97 20.63
C PRO A 63 11.84 -7.80 19.70
N GLN A 64 11.76 -8.30 18.48
CA GLN A 64 12.81 -8.16 17.47
C GLN A 64 12.99 -6.72 16.94
N TYR A 65 11.98 -5.85 17.11
CA TYR A 65 12.01 -4.45 16.68
C TYR A 65 12.19 -3.49 17.86
N THR A 66 11.82 -3.90 19.09
CA THR A 66 12.01 -3.09 20.30
C THR A 66 13.40 -3.24 20.95
N GLN A 67 14.21 -4.21 20.51
CA GLN A 67 15.58 -4.43 21.00
C GLN A 67 16.69 -3.85 20.09
N GLN A 68 16.35 -3.04 19.07
CA GLN A 68 17.32 -2.27 18.28
C GLN A 68 17.57 -0.89 18.90
#